data_AF-A0A098B7C8-F1
#
_entry.id   AF-A0A098B7C8-F1
#
_cell.length_a   1.000
_cell.length_b   1.000
_cell.length_c   1.000
_cell.angle_alpha   90.00
_cell.angle_beta   90.00
_cell.angle_gamma   90.00
#
_symmetry.space_group_name_H-M   'P 1'
#
loop_
_entity.id
_entity.type
_entity.pdbx_description
1 polymer ?
#
loop_
_entity_poly.entity_id
_entity_poly.type
_entity_poly.pdbx_seq_one_letter_code
_entity_poly.pdbx_strand_id
1 'polypeptide(L)' 'MMIISWIFLILLMLYWVSDPGQPVPNAAPIKDASDVLRERYARGEIEFYEFEERLRVLKK' A
#
# COMPACT_ATOMS: atom_id res chain seq x y z
N MET A 1 20.25 -14.33 -2.65
CA MET A 1 20.82 -13.75 -1.42
C MET A 1 20.88 -12.21 -1.43
N MET A 2 21.21 -11.53 -2.53
CA MET A 2 21.13 -10.05 -2.57
C MET A 2 19.70 -9.50 -2.54
N ILE A 3 18.78 -10.04 -3.36
CA ILE A 3 17.43 -9.50 -3.57
C ILE A 3 16.59 -9.51 -2.27
N ILE A 4 16.77 -10.52 -1.43
CA ILE A 4 16.04 -10.66 -0.16
C ILE A 4 16.38 -9.49 0.78
N SER A 5 17.64 -9.06 0.80
CA SER A 5 18.07 -7.90 1.59
C SER A 5 17.44 -6.60 1.10
N TRP A 6 17.25 -6.47 -0.22
CA TRP A 6 16.56 -5.32 -0.81
C TRP A 6 15.07 -5.32 -0.46
N ILE A 7 14.41 -6.47 -0.55
CA ILE A 7 13.00 -6.61 -0.14
C ILE A 7 12.83 -6.23 1.33
N PHE A 8 13.72 -6.72 2.20
CA PHE A 8 13.67 -6.41 3.63
C PHE A 8 13.91 -4.92 3.93
N LEU A 9 14.86 -4.28 3.24
CA LEU A 9 15.11 -2.83 3.36
C LEU A 9 13.90 -2.00 2.90
N ILE A 10 13.24 -2.41 1.81
CA ILE A 10 12.02 -1.75 1.32
C ILE A 10 10.90 -1.89 2.34
N LEU A 11 10.71 -3.08 2.91
CA LEU A 11 9.70 -3.35 3.94
C LEU A 11 9.95 -2.54 5.22
N LEU A 12 11.21 -2.45 5.66
CA LEU A 12 11.62 -1.65 6.81
C LEU A 12 11.36 -0.16 6.59
N MET A 13 11.66 0.35 5.40
CA MET A 13 11.37 1.74 5.03
C MET A 13 9.87 2.02 5.03
N LEU A 14 9.05 1.10 4.51
CA LEU A 14 7.60 1.20 4.55
C LEU A 14 7.06 1.19 5.99
N TYR A 15 7.61 0.33 6.86
CA TYR A 15 7.25 0.28 8.27
C TYR A 15 7.58 1.60 8.98
N TRP A 16 8.71 2.20 8.65
CA TRP A 16 9.14 3.47 9.26
C TRP A 16 8.33 4.68 8.78
N VAL A 17 7.84 4.67 7.53
CA VAL A 17 6.95 5.72 6.99
C VAL A 17 5.50 5.52 7.44
N SER A 18 5.13 4.31 7.86
CA SER A 18 3.82 4.00 8.44
C SER A 18 3.76 4.51 9.87
N ASP A 19 3.61 5.83 10.01
CA ASP A 19 3.38 6.49 11.29
C ASP A 19 2.08 5.92 11.92
N PRO A 20 2.11 5.36 13.15
CA PRO A 20 0.91 4.86 13.81
C PRO A 20 -0.04 5.98 14.29
N GLY A 21 0.22 7.23 13.95
CA GLY A 21 -0.51 8.39 14.43
C GLY A 21 -1.27 9.16 13.35
N GLN A 22 -2.37 8.62 12.81
CA GLN A 22 -3.46 9.46 12.30
C GLN A 22 -4.77 9.11 12.98
N PRO A 23 -5.22 9.89 13.99
CA PRO A 23 -6.60 9.87 14.41
C PRO A 23 -7.40 10.51 13.28
N VAL A 24 -7.97 9.72 12.40
CA VAL A 24 -8.90 10.19 11.36
C VAL A 24 -10.09 10.87 12.04
N PRO A 25 -10.24 12.21 11.98
CA PRO A 25 -11.39 12.89 12.55
C PRO A 25 -12.52 12.81 11.52
N ASN A 26 -13.62 12.15 11.90
CA ASN A 26 -14.98 12.41 11.42
C ASN A 26 -15.12 12.93 9.97
N ALA A 27 -14.92 12.05 9.00
CA ALA A 27 -15.64 12.12 7.73
C ALA A 27 -15.80 10.67 7.30
N ALA A 28 -17.04 10.19 7.17
CA ALA A 28 -17.32 8.86 6.63
C ALA A 28 -16.55 8.71 5.30
N PRO A 29 -15.49 7.88 5.22
CA PRO A 29 -14.70 7.83 4.02
C PRO A 29 -15.51 7.00 3.03
N ILE A 30 -15.89 7.61 1.92
CA ILE A 30 -15.98 6.86 0.67
C ILE A 30 -14.56 6.31 0.50
N LYS A 31 -14.31 5.09 0.99
CA LYS A 31 -13.02 4.43 0.88
C LYS A 31 -12.74 4.36 -0.61
N ASP A 32 -11.83 5.21 -1.07
CA ASP A 32 -11.47 5.23 -2.47
C ASP A 32 -10.93 3.83 -2.81
N ALA A 33 -11.36 3.28 -3.94
CA ALA A 33 -10.98 1.93 -4.32
C ALA A 33 -9.44 1.78 -4.41
N SER A 34 -8.73 2.90 -4.61
CA SER A 34 -7.27 3.00 -4.55
C SER A 34 -6.68 2.67 -3.17
N ASP A 35 -7.35 3.04 -2.07
CA ASP A 35 -6.90 2.74 -0.72
C ASP A 35 -7.10 1.26 -0.37
N VAL A 36 -8.19 0.65 -0.83
CA VAL A 36 -8.42 -0.80 -0.70
C VAL A 36 -7.38 -1.60 -1.48
N LEU A 37 -6.98 -1.12 -2.66
CA LEU A 37 -5.90 -1.70 -3.44
C LEU A 37 -4.54 -1.58 -2.73
N ARG A 38 -4.25 -0.41 -2.17
CA ARG A 38 -3.02 -0.19 -1.39
C ARG A 38 -2.96 -1.11 -0.18
N GLU A 39 -4.09 -1.31 0.50
CA GLU A 39 -4.20 -2.22 1.64
C GLU A 39 -3.95 -3.69 1.24
N ARG A 40 -4.51 -4.15 0.12
CA ARG A 40 -4.29 -5.51 -0.38
C ARG A 40 -2.85 -5.75 -0.85
N TYR A 41 -2.22 -4.74 -1.46
CA TYR A 41 -0.81 -4.78 -1.80
C TYR A 41 0.06 -4.84 -0.53
N ALA A 42 -0.26 -4.04 0.48
CA ALA A 42 0.43 -4.06 1.77
C ALA A 42 0.30 -5.41 2.49
N ARG A 43 -0.83 -6.11 2.32
CA ARG A 43 -1.03 -7.49 2.81
C ARG A 43 -0.33 -8.55 1.96
N GLY A 44 0.18 -8.20 0.79
CA GLY A 44 0.78 -9.14 -0.16
C GLY A 44 -0.24 -10.05 -0.86
N GLU A 45 -1.52 -9.69 -0.84
CA GLU A 45 -2.59 -10.43 -1.54
C GLU A 45 -2.54 -10.22 -3.07
N ILE A 46 -1.83 -9.18 -3.52
CA ILE A 46 -1.64 -8.84 -4.93
C ILE A 46 -0.17 -8.50 -5.18
N GLU A 47 0.34 -8.93 -6.33
CA GLU A 47 1.68 -8.54 -6.77
C GLU A 47 1.72 -7.08 -7.25
N PHE A 48 2.93 -6.51 -7.29
CA PHE A 48 3.18 -5.14 -7.74
C PHE A 48 2.61 -4.87 -9.13
N TYR A 49 2.73 -5.83 -10.06
CA TYR A 49 2.19 -5.69 -11.41
C TYR A 49 0.66 -5.55 -11.43
N GLU A 50 -0.05 -6.37 -10.65
CA GLU A 50 -1.52 -6.26 -10.52
C GLU A 50 -1.96 -4.98 -9.81
N PHE A 51 -1.20 -4.55 -8.81
CA PHE A 51 -1.45 -3.29 -8.12
C PHE A 51 -1.35 -2.10 -9.07
N GLU A 52 -0.30 -2.05 -9.88
CA GLU A 52 -0.04 -0.95 -10.81
C GLU A 52 -1.11 -0.86 -11.91
N GLU A 53 -1.54 -2.01 -12.44
CA GLU A 53 -2.59 -2.08 -13.46
C GLU A 53 -3.94 -1.58 -12.92
N ARG A 54 -4.35 -2.03 -11.72
CA ARG A 54 -5.63 -1.63 -11.11
C ARG A 54 -5.63 -0.18 -10.62
N LEU A 55 -4.50 0.32 -10.13
CA LEU A 55 -4.33 1.73 -9.78
C LEU A 55 -4.48 2.63 -11.02
N ARG A 56 -3.95 2.20 -12.17
CA ARG A 56 -4.06 2.94 -13.44
C ARG A 56 -5.50 3.01 -13.96
N VAL A 57 -6.27 1.92 -13.81
CA VAL A 57 -7.69 1.88 -14.19
C VAL A 57 -8.52 2.83 -13.33
N LEU A 58 -8.26 2.89 -12.02
CA LEU A 58 -9.02 3.75 -11.10
C LEU A 58 -8.71 5.24 -11.23
N LYS A 59 -7.59 5.60 -11.85
CA LYS A 59 -7.20 7.00 -12.07
C LYS A 59 -7.88 7.63 -13.31
N LYS A 60 -8.64 6.84 -14.08
CA LYS A 60 -9.32 7.28 -15.31
C LYS A 60 -10.74 7.77 -15.03
#